data_AF-A0A0F9CN78-F1
#
_entry.id   AF-A0A0F9CN78-F1
#
_cell.length_a   1.000
_cell.length_b   1.000
_cell.length_c   1.000
_cell.angle_alpha   90.00
_cell.angle_beta   90.00
_cell.angle_gamma   90.00
#
_symmetry.space_group_name_H-M   'P 1'
#
loop_
_entity.id
_entity.type
_entity.pdbx_description
1 polymer ?
#
loop_
_entity_poly.entity_id
_entity_poly.type
_entity_poly.pdbx_seq_one_letter_code
_entity_poly.pdbx_strand_id
1 'polypeptide(L)'
;MTSDIDVVNVALRRVGASRIVAFTDDDASAHVADDLYSEVLDDLLRQHAWNFATKRAKLAQLSEVPTFEFDHAYTMPANWIRTVSV
;
A
#
# COMPACT_ATOMS: atom_id res chain seq x y z
N MET A 1 -7.03 -14.14 -11.92
CA MET A 1 -6.48 -13.29 -10.85
C MET A 1 -5.09 -12.91 -11.31
N THR A 2 -4.88 -11.65 -11.65
CA THR A 2 -3.55 -11.14 -12.03
C THR A 2 -2.77 -10.94 -10.75
N SER A 3 -1.59 -11.55 -10.65
CA SER A 3 -0.71 -11.37 -9.48
C SER A 3 0.07 -10.06 -9.58
N ASP A 4 0.60 -9.59 -8.45
CA ASP A 4 1.47 -8.41 -8.41
C ASP A 4 2.67 -8.58 -9.36
N ILE A 5 3.21 -9.81 -9.41
CA ILE A 5 4.27 -10.22 -10.34
C ILE A 5 3.85 -10.10 -11.80
N ASP A 6 2.59 -10.39 -12.14
CA ASP A 6 2.10 -10.21 -13.52
C ASP A 6 2.04 -8.73 -13.90
N VAL A 7 1.65 -7.84 -12.97
CA VAL A 7 1.63 -6.39 -13.19
C VAL A 7 3.05 -5.86 -13.42
N VAL A 8 4.00 -6.26 -12.58
CA VAL A 8 5.42 -5.89 -12.71
C VAL A 8 6.00 -6.42 -14.02
N ASN A 9 5.70 -7.66 -14.40
CA ASN A 9 6.18 -8.22 -15.65
C ASN A 9 5.65 -7.50 -16.90
N VAL A 10 4.43 -6.96 -16.85
CA VAL A 10 3.92 -6.07 -17.91
C VAL A 10 4.73 -4.78 -17.99
N ALA A 11 5.12 -4.21 -16.85
CA ALA A 11 5.98 -3.02 -16.82
C ALA A 11 7.40 -3.32 -17.31
N LEU A 12 8.02 -4.41 -16.86
CA LEU A 12 9.36 -4.85 -17.30
C LEU A 12 9.41 -5.08 -18.82
N ARG A 13 8.35 -5.66 -19.39
CA ARG A 13 8.23 -5.85 -20.85
C ARG A 13 8.24 -4.53 -21.62
N ARG A 14 7.72 -3.43 -21.04
CA ARG A 14 7.74 -2.10 -21.68
C ARG A 14 9.13 -1.46 -21.64
N VAL A 15 9.93 -1.80 -20.63
CA VAL A 15 11.31 -1.29 -20.47
C VAL A 15 12.33 -2.18 -21.21
N GLY A 16 11.94 -3.39 -21.61
CA GLY A 16 12.81 -4.35 -22.29
C GLY A 16 13.63 -5.22 -21.33
N ALA A 17 13.24 -5.27 -20.05
CA ALA A 17 13.87 -6.12 -19.04
C ALA A 17 13.32 -7.55 -19.05
N SER A 18 14.08 -8.48 -18.45
CA SER A 18 13.70 -9.88 -18.31
C SER A 18 12.51 -10.05 -17.37
N ARG A 19 11.72 -11.11 -17.59
CA ARG A 19 10.60 -11.48 -16.73
C ARG A 19 11.13 -12.04 -15.41
N ILE A 20 10.49 -11.69 -14.29
CA ILE A 20 10.74 -12.27 -12.97
C ILE A 20 9.64 -13.26 -12.58
N VAL A 21 9.95 -14.22 -11.72
CA VAL A 21 8.99 -15.19 -11.17
C VAL A 21 8.60 -14.82 -9.74
N ALA A 22 9.55 -14.24 -8.99
CA ALA A 22 9.32 -13.73 -7.64
C ALA A 22 10.08 -12.41 -7.40
N PHE A 23 9.62 -11.62 -6.44
CA PHE A 23 10.35 -10.44 -5.94
C PHE A 23 11.66 -10.81 -5.24
N THR A 24 11.79 -12.07 -4.80
CA THR A 24 12.99 -12.60 -4.13
C THR A 24 14.01 -13.21 -5.10
N ASP A 25 13.79 -13.12 -6.42
CA ASP A 25 14.75 -13.62 -7.40
C ASP A 25 16.05 -12.79 -7.33
N ASP A 26 17.20 -13.44 -7.53
CA ASP A 26 18.53 -12.79 -7.56
C ASP A 26 18.78 -12.09 -8.91
N ASP A 27 17.90 -11.13 -9.23
CA ASP A 27 17.97 -10.27 -10.41
C ASP A 27 17.82 -8.81 -9.96
N ALA A 28 18.65 -7.92 -10.51
CA ALA A 28 18.57 -6.50 -10.20
C ALA A 28 17.17 -5.91 -10.45
N SER A 29 16.46 -6.42 -11.47
CA SER A 29 15.10 -6.01 -11.81
C SER A 29 14.08 -6.45 -10.76
N ALA A 30 14.30 -7.60 -10.10
CA ALA A 30 13.41 -8.11 -9.06
C ALA A 30 13.52 -7.25 -7.79
N HIS A 31 14.75 -6.93 -7.37
CA HIS A 31 14.99 -6.06 -6.22
C HIS A 31 14.41 -4.65 -6.43
N VAL A 32 14.68 -4.04 -7.59
CA VAL A 32 14.12 -2.71 -7.91
C VAL A 32 12.59 -2.75 -7.94
N ALA A 33 12.00 -3.84 -8.45
CA ALA A 33 10.56 -3.97 -8.47
C ALA A 33 9.96 -4.16 -7.06
N ASP A 34 10.62 -4.92 -6.17
CA ASP A 34 10.18 -5.11 -4.78
C ASP A 34 10.17 -3.78 -4.01
N ASP A 35 11.26 -3.00 -4.16
CA ASP A 35 11.40 -1.68 -3.52
C ASP A 35 10.34 -0.69 -4.01
N LEU A 36 10.12 -0.61 -5.33
CA LEU A 36 9.25 0.41 -5.93
C LEU A 36 7.76 0.04 -5.91
N TYR A 37 7.41 -1.24 -5.93
CA TYR A 37 6.02 -1.65 -6.13
C TYR A 37 5.12 -1.16 -5.00
N SER A 38 5.57 -1.29 -3.75
CA SER A 38 4.81 -0.86 -2.57
C SER A 38 4.59 0.66 -2.54
N GLU A 39 5.64 1.45 -2.81
CA GLU A 39 5.58 2.91 -2.83
C GLU A 39 4.63 3.43 -3.92
N VAL A 40 4.77 2.92 -5.15
CA VAL A 40 3.94 3.34 -6.29
C VAL A 40 2.47 2.95 -6.08
N LEU A 41 2.22 1.79 -5.47
CA LEU A 41 0.86 1.34 -5.14
C LEU A 41 0.21 2.28 -4.11
N ASP A 42 0.91 2.60 -3.03
CA ASP A 42 0.41 3.51 -1.99
C ASP A 42 0.15 4.92 -2.53
N ASP A 43 1.04 5.44 -3.39
CA ASP A 43 0.85 6.73 -4.03
C ASP A 43 -0.35 6.75 -4.97
N LEU A 44 -0.58 5.69 -5.75
CA LEU A 44 -1.75 5.56 -6.61
C LEU A 44 -3.05 5.50 -5.80
N LEU A 45 -3.04 4.74 -4.70
CA LEU A 45 -4.18 4.66 -3.78
C LEU A 45 -4.44 5.99 -3.06
N ARG A 46 -3.40 6.81 -2.84
CA ARG A 46 -3.51 8.14 -2.23
C ARG A 46 -4.04 9.20 -3.19
N GLN A 47 -3.95 9.04 -4.51
CA GLN A 47 -4.38 10.09 -5.46
C GLN A 47 -5.89 10.37 -5.44
N HIS A 48 -6.73 9.33 -5.29
CA HIS A 48 -8.18 9.48 -5.36
C HIS A 48 -8.90 8.65 -4.29
N ALA A 49 -10.16 9.02 -4.00
CA ALA A 49 -11.01 8.25 -3.10
C ALA A 49 -11.60 7.07 -3.89
N TRP A 50 -10.79 6.02 -4.08
CA TRP A 50 -11.20 4.84 -4.82
C TRP A 50 -12.28 4.07 -4.04
N ASN A 51 -13.42 3.80 -4.68
CA ASN A 51 -14.52 3.07 -4.06
C ASN A 51 -14.11 1.67 -3.55
N PHE A 52 -13.19 0.99 -4.24
CA PHE A 52 -12.72 -0.34 -3.85
C PHE A 52 -11.71 -0.32 -2.69
N ALA A 53 -11.00 0.80 -2.50
CA ALA A 53 -9.97 0.96 -1.46
C ALA A 53 -10.47 1.79 -0.27
N THR A 54 -11.74 2.19 -0.26
CA THR A 54 -12.35 2.96 0.82
C THR A 54 -13.21 2.04 1.67
N LYS A 55 -12.88 1.94 2.97
CA LYS A 55 -13.67 1.17 3.95
C LYS A 55 -14.04 2.05 5.15
N ARG A 56 -15.26 1.87 5.67
CA ARG A 56 -15.67 2.45 6.95
C ARG A 56 -15.48 1.40 8.04
N ALA A 57 -14.72 1.74 9.07
CA ALA A 57 -14.46 0.86 10.21
C ALA A 57 -14.81 1.59 11.51
N LYS A 58 -15.43 0.89 12.45
CA LYS A 58 -15.65 1.40 13.81
C LYS A 58 -14.46 1.00 14.66
N LEU A 59 -13.68 1.98 15.12
CA LEU A 59 -12.50 1.75 15.96
C LEU A 59 -12.88 1.75 17.44
N ALA A 60 -12.23 0.88 18.20
CA ALA A 60 -12.33 0.88 19.66
C ALA A 60 -11.44 1.99 20.23
N GLN A 61 -11.98 2.75 21.19
CA GLN A 61 -11.24 3.80 21.88
C GLN A 61 -10.16 3.15 22.79
N LEU A 62 -8.96 3.73 22.81
CA LEU A 62 -7.91 3.32 23.75
C LEU A 62 -8.22 3.86 25.15
N SER A 63 -7.77 3.12 26.15
CA SER A 63 -7.79 3.53 27.56
C SER A 63 -6.68 4.52 27.92
N GLU A 64 -5.69 4.70 27.06
CA GLU A 64 -4.57 5.62 27.28
C GLU A 64 -5.01 7.06 26.98
N VAL A 65 -4.62 7.98 27.88
CA VAL A 65 -4.89 9.41 27.72
C VAL A 65 -4.01 9.96 26.60
N PRO A 66 -4.57 10.65 25.59
CA PRO A 66 -3.78 11.25 24.52
C PRO A 66 -2.80 12.28 25.09
N THR A 67 -1.55 12.25 24.62
CA THR A 67 -0.49 13.13 25.13
C THR A 67 -0.73 14.61 24.80
N PHE A 68 -1.51 14.92 23.77
CA PHE A 68 -1.65 16.28 23.26
C PHE A 68 -3.05 16.54 22.65
N GLU A 69 -3.72 17.61 23.10
CA GLU A 69 -4.91 18.31 22.54
C GLU A 69 -6.15 17.49 22.11
N PHE A 70 -6.16 16.17 22.22
CA PHE A 70 -7.30 15.31 21.85
C PHE A 70 -7.96 14.67 23.08
N ASP A 71 -9.30 14.58 23.07
CA ASP A 71 -10.07 13.94 24.14
C ASP A 71 -10.12 12.40 24.04
N HIS A 72 -9.86 11.84 22.85
CA HIS A 72 -9.99 10.41 22.56
C HIS A 72 -8.83 9.89 21.69
N ALA A 73 -8.28 8.72 22.04
CA ALA A 73 -7.27 8.01 21.26
C ALA A 73 -7.87 6.75 20.59
N TYR A 74 -7.39 6.44 19.38
CA TYR A 74 -7.78 5.25 18.61
C TYR A 74 -6.55 4.60 17.97
N THR A 75 -6.56 3.27 17.80
CA THR A 75 -5.47 2.56 17.13
C THR A 75 -5.58 2.76 15.63
N MET A 76 -4.43 2.99 14.98
CA MET A 76 -4.39 3.08 13.52
C MET A 76 -4.70 1.70 12.92
N PRO A 77 -5.65 1.61 11.97
CA PRO A 77 -5.94 0.34 11.30
C PRO A 77 -4.74 -0.15 10.49
N ALA A 78 -4.62 -1.47 10.32
CA ALA A 78 -3.66 -2.05 9.37
C ALA A 78 -3.99 -1.59 7.93
N ASN A 79 -2.93 -1.34 7.14
CA ASN A 79 -2.98 -0.84 5.76
C ASN A 79 -3.74 0.49 5.63
N TRP A 80 -3.57 1.40 6.59
CA TRP A 80 -4.15 2.73 6.55
C TRP A 80 -3.26 3.69 5.74
N ILE A 81 -3.82 4.30 4.69
CA ILE A 81 -3.11 5.24 3.81
C ILE A 81 -3.51 6.69 4.11
N ARG A 82 -4.82 6.95 4.27
CA ARG A 82 -5.37 8.28 4.61
C ARG A 82 -6.79 8.19 5.16
N THR A 83 -7.21 9.21 5.91
CA THR A 83 -8.60 9.45 6.31
C THR A 83 -9.34 10.27 5.25
N VAL A 84 -10.52 9.81 4.84
CA VAL A 84 -11.39 10.52 3.87
C VAL A 84 -12.46 11.33 4.60
N SER A 85 -13.05 10.77 5.66
CA SER A 85 -14.07 11.41 6.49
C SER A 85 -14.10 10.76 7.87
N VAL A 86 -14.44 11.52 8.91
CA VAL A 86 -14.72 11.04 10.27
C VAL A 86 -16.23 10.95 10.46
#